data_AF-A0A1G3TQI5-F1
#
_entry.id   AF-A0A1G3TQI5-F1
#
_cell.length_a   1.000
_cell.length_b   1.000
_cell.length_c   1.000
_cell.angle_alpha   90.00
_cell.angle_beta   90.00
_cell.angle_gamma   90.00
#
_symmetry.space_group_name_H-M   'P 1'
#
loop_
_entity.id
_entity.type
_entity.pdbx_description
1 polymer ?
#
loop_
_entity_poly.entity_id
_entity_poly.type
_entity_poly.pdbx_seq_one_letter_code
_entity_poly.pdbx_strand_id
1 'polypeptide(L)'
;MDKYRDFLGLGIAGNFALHLAQAGEEEDFKEIITADEASPKGMFPFYLPKHVKEAKTILNTYPLSSSIIKLPLQNVNVQAEPEVTLICNLEYSSDKLLKITPTHFGAYNDCSIRVAGASKISDKKNWGKNSKGISENLIQIDKFSDGGIMDNYSICSFLKRDGELHAYGEDVELKGYSYFYEKLQEWMVNQISTQKDFGPLEPLDEYISTCKNPTKAIISIGATRYTPYGESTFLKDGDEVFVVLYNNRVLSLQNVMDSIKDNNYDLSNISLLKQKVLA
;
A
#
# COMPACT_ATOMS: atom_id res chain seq x y z
N MET A 1 1.54 -8.70 15.47
CA MET A 1 0.64 -7.53 15.44
C MET A 1 -0.77 -8.02 15.17
N ASP A 2 -1.66 -8.00 16.18
CA ASP A 2 -3.07 -8.42 16.05
C ASP A 2 -4.04 -7.23 15.94
N LYS A 3 -3.52 -6.00 15.97
CA LYS A 3 -4.26 -4.75 16.12
C LYS A 3 -5.29 -4.47 15.02
N TYR A 4 -5.08 -4.99 13.81
CA TYR A 4 -5.90 -4.66 12.63
C TYR A 4 -6.59 -5.87 11.98
N ARG A 5 -6.73 -7.00 12.69
CA ARG A 5 -7.37 -8.21 12.13
C ARG A 5 -8.85 -8.02 11.79
N ASP A 6 -9.52 -7.09 12.47
CA ASP A 6 -10.94 -6.80 12.19
C ASP A 6 -11.12 -5.68 11.14
N PHE A 7 -10.03 -5.16 10.58
CA PHE A 7 -10.07 -4.08 9.59
C PHE A 7 -10.20 -4.67 8.19
N LEU A 8 -10.97 -3.99 7.34
CA LEU A 8 -10.92 -4.21 5.90
C LEU A 8 -9.56 -3.78 5.34
N GLY A 9 -8.95 -4.56 4.45
CA GLY A 9 -7.70 -4.20 3.79
C GLY A 9 -7.88 -3.98 2.29
N LEU A 10 -7.67 -2.75 1.81
CA LEU A 10 -7.78 -2.36 0.41
C LEU A 10 -6.49 -1.72 -0.11
N GLY A 11 -6.17 -1.94 -1.38
CA GLY A 11 -5.11 -1.23 -2.09
C GLY A 11 -5.65 -0.50 -3.32
N ILE A 12 -4.90 0.49 -3.80
CA ILE A 12 -5.23 1.30 -4.96
C ILE A 12 -4.19 1.07 -6.06
N ALA A 13 -4.64 0.67 -7.25
CA ALA A 13 -3.78 0.48 -8.40
C ALA A 13 -3.66 1.76 -9.23
N GLY A 14 -2.44 2.18 -9.55
CA GLY A 14 -2.17 3.24 -10.52
C GLY A 14 -2.37 4.68 -10.04
N ASN A 15 -2.28 4.95 -8.72
CA ASN A 15 -2.37 6.31 -8.19
C ASN A 15 -1.05 7.11 -8.23
N PHE A 16 0.00 6.54 -8.82
CA PHE A 16 1.28 7.21 -9.04
C PHE A 16 1.70 6.97 -10.50
N ALA A 17 2.04 8.05 -11.21
CA ALA A 17 2.35 7.98 -12.62
C ALA A 17 3.52 7.02 -12.91
N LEU A 18 3.42 6.26 -14.00
CA LEU A 18 4.43 5.31 -14.52
C LEU A 18 4.71 4.07 -13.65
N HIS A 19 4.22 3.98 -12.40
CA HIS A 19 4.50 2.83 -11.55
C HIS A 19 3.99 1.51 -12.14
N LEU A 20 2.76 1.48 -12.68
CA LEU A 20 2.18 0.26 -13.28
C LEU A 20 3.03 -0.28 -14.43
N ALA A 21 3.64 0.60 -15.23
CA ALA A 21 4.53 0.20 -16.31
C ALA A 21 5.82 -0.43 -15.75
N GLN A 22 6.45 0.19 -14.73
CA GLN A 22 7.65 -0.36 -14.08
C GLN A 22 7.38 -1.70 -13.37
N ALA A 23 6.17 -1.87 -12.82
CA ALA A 23 5.75 -3.12 -12.17
C ALA A 23 5.37 -4.22 -13.17
N GLY A 24 5.30 -3.91 -14.47
CA GLY A 24 4.87 -4.84 -15.52
C GLY A 24 3.37 -5.16 -15.48
N GLU A 25 2.55 -4.25 -14.93
CA GLU A 25 1.12 -4.45 -14.70
C GLU A 25 0.22 -3.65 -15.66
N GLU A 26 0.78 -2.76 -16.49
CA GLU A 26 0.00 -1.87 -17.36
C GLU A 26 -0.97 -2.61 -18.30
N GLU A 27 -0.55 -3.75 -18.85
CA GLU A 27 -1.39 -4.59 -19.72
C GLU A 27 -2.60 -5.19 -19.01
N ASP A 28 -2.52 -5.46 -17.71
CA ASP A 28 -3.65 -5.97 -16.92
C ASP A 28 -4.78 -4.94 -16.85
N PHE A 29 -4.47 -3.64 -17.02
CA PHE A 29 -5.40 -2.53 -16.86
C PHE A 29 -5.78 -1.83 -18.17
N LYS A 30 -5.34 -2.33 -19.34
CA LYS A 30 -5.54 -1.63 -20.62
C LYS A 30 -7.01 -1.42 -21.02
N GLU A 31 -7.90 -2.31 -20.59
CA GLU A 31 -9.34 -2.23 -20.87
C GLU A 31 -10.09 -1.40 -19.82
N ILE A 32 -9.38 -0.91 -18.79
CA ILE A 32 -9.98 -0.11 -17.74
C ILE A 32 -10.08 1.35 -18.20
N ILE A 33 -11.32 1.79 -18.34
CA ILE A 33 -11.66 3.17 -18.66
C ILE A 33 -11.74 3.97 -17.35
N THR A 34 -10.95 5.04 -17.27
CA THR A 34 -10.92 5.95 -16.13
C THR A 34 -11.54 7.31 -16.47
N ALA A 35 -11.88 8.09 -15.45
CA ALA A 35 -12.48 9.41 -15.62
C ALA A 35 -11.52 10.42 -16.27
N ASP A 36 -10.22 10.31 -15.98
CA ASP A 36 -9.13 11.07 -16.59
C ASP A 36 -7.85 10.23 -16.61
N GLU A 37 -6.79 10.72 -17.27
CA GLU A 37 -5.50 10.03 -17.42
C GLU A 37 -4.76 9.81 -16.10
N ALA A 38 -4.94 10.72 -15.13
CA ALA A 38 -4.28 10.67 -13.82
C ALA A 38 -5.07 9.84 -12.80
N SER A 39 -6.32 9.47 -13.10
CA SER A 39 -7.14 8.63 -12.24
C SER A 39 -6.47 7.28 -11.98
N PRO A 40 -6.50 6.80 -10.72
CA PRO A 40 -6.14 5.43 -10.45
C PRO A 40 -7.03 4.47 -11.25
N LYS A 41 -6.51 3.28 -11.52
CA LYS A 41 -7.16 2.26 -12.35
C LYS A 41 -8.19 1.44 -11.58
N GLY A 42 -8.12 1.40 -10.26
CA GLY A 42 -9.13 0.73 -9.45
C GLY A 42 -8.64 0.42 -8.06
N MET A 43 -9.49 -0.23 -7.29
CA MET A 43 -9.20 -0.68 -5.93
C MET A 43 -9.27 -2.21 -5.85
N PHE A 44 -8.53 -2.82 -4.95
CA PHE A 44 -8.56 -4.26 -4.75
C PHE A 44 -8.55 -4.62 -3.26
N PRO A 45 -9.17 -5.73 -2.85
CA PRO A 45 -9.06 -6.23 -1.50
C PRO A 45 -7.74 -6.99 -1.34
N PHE A 46 -6.89 -6.57 -0.42
CA PHE A 46 -5.77 -7.40 0.03
C PHE A 46 -6.14 -8.25 1.25
N TYR A 47 -7.18 -7.85 2.01
CA TYR A 47 -7.63 -8.57 3.18
C TYR A 47 -9.12 -8.34 3.48
N LEU A 48 -9.84 -9.43 3.75
CA LEU A 48 -11.24 -9.46 4.13
C LEU A 48 -11.36 -10.04 5.56
N PRO A 49 -11.88 -9.28 6.53
CA PRO A 49 -11.94 -9.72 7.94
C PRO A 49 -12.98 -10.81 8.18
N LYS A 50 -13.88 -11.05 7.24
CA LYS A 50 -14.85 -12.15 7.27
C LYS A 50 -14.85 -12.91 5.95
N HIS A 51 -15.20 -14.19 6.04
CA HIS A 51 -15.25 -15.05 4.86
C HIS A 51 -16.30 -14.58 3.86
N VAL A 52 -15.88 -14.45 2.60
CA VAL A 52 -16.73 -14.14 1.44
C VAL A 52 -16.61 -15.34 0.50
N LYS A 53 -17.73 -15.98 0.18
CA LYS A 53 -17.76 -17.27 -0.53
C LYS A 53 -17.22 -17.16 -1.96
N GLU A 54 -17.47 -16.02 -2.59
CA GLU A 54 -17.09 -15.70 -3.97
C GLU A 54 -15.63 -15.21 -4.06
N ALA A 55 -15.01 -14.87 -2.92
CA ALA A 55 -13.63 -14.43 -2.84
C ALA A 55 -12.68 -15.62 -2.61
N LYS A 56 -11.42 -15.49 -3.05
CA LYS A 56 -10.40 -16.50 -2.72
C LYS A 56 -10.16 -16.51 -1.21
N THR A 57 -10.13 -17.71 -0.62
CA THR A 57 -9.88 -17.91 0.83
C THR A 57 -8.61 -17.23 1.34
N ILE A 58 -7.60 -17.05 0.47
CA ILE A 58 -6.36 -16.37 0.84
C ILE A 58 -6.60 -14.93 1.30
N LEU A 59 -7.64 -14.26 0.79
CA LEU A 59 -8.01 -12.91 1.22
C LEU A 59 -8.51 -12.86 2.67
N ASN A 60 -8.86 -13.99 3.27
CA ASN A 60 -9.14 -14.07 4.71
C ASN A 60 -7.91 -14.33 5.57
N THR A 61 -6.73 -14.48 4.95
CA THR A 61 -5.46 -14.62 5.68
C THR A 61 -4.86 -13.24 5.92
N TYR A 62 -4.73 -12.87 7.20
CA TYR A 62 -4.16 -11.58 7.60
C TYR A 62 -2.69 -11.45 7.14
N PRO A 63 -2.36 -10.50 6.24
CA PRO A 63 -1.06 -10.48 5.57
C PRO A 63 -0.02 -9.56 6.23
N LEU A 64 -0.45 -8.64 7.09
CA LEU A 64 0.39 -7.53 7.55
C LEU A 64 1.40 -7.94 8.63
N SER A 65 2.59 -7.36 8.51
CA SER A 65 3.69 -7.48 9.46
C SER A 65 4.42 -6.14 9.59
N SER A 66 4.97 -5.85 10.76
CA SER A 66 5.79 -4.65 10.97
C SER A 66 7.29 -4.90 10.83
N SER A 67 7.71 -6.16 10.71
CA SER A 67 9.13 -6.53 10.85
C SER A 67 9.61 -7.63 9.91
N ILE A 68 8.70 -8.33 9.23
CA ILE A 68 9.03 -9.51 8.41
C ILE A 68 8.29 -9.43 7.07
N ILE A 69 8.97 -9.81 5.99
CA ILE A 69 8.36 -10.24 4.74
C ILE A 69 8.64 -11.74 4.62
N LYS A 70 7.60 -12.57 4.51
CA LYS A 70 7.76 -14.01 4.26
C LYS A 70 7.61 -14.25 2.76
N LEU A 71 8.66 -14.72 2.10
CA LEU A 71 8.59 -15.07 0.68
C LEU A 71 7.60 -16.23 0.47
N PRO A 72 6.92 -16.29 -0.69
CA PRO A 72 6.09 -17.43 -1.06
C PRO A 72 6.95 -18.69 -1.19
N LEU A 73 6.34 -19.86 -0.97
CA LEU A 73 7.03 -21.15 -1.14
C LEU A 73 7.40 -21.42 -2.60
N GLN A 74 6.66 -20.83 -3.54
CA GLN A 74 6.93 -20.92 -4.96
C GLN A 74 8.18 -20.09 -5.30
N ASN A 75 8.98 -20.59 -6.23
CA ASN A 75 10.10 -19.85 -6.78
C ASN A 75 9.60 -18.77 -7.76
N VAL A 76 9.14 -17.65 -7.21
CA VAL A 76 8.63 -16.49 -7.95
C VAL A 76 9.37 -15.23 -7.55
N ASN A 77 9.41 -14.28 -8.48
CA ASN A 77 9.97 -12.97 -8.21
C ASN A 77 9.00 -12.16 -7.33
N VAL A 78 9.53 -11.56 -6.26
CA VAL A 78 8.77 -10.67 -5.37
C VAL A 78 9.47 -9.32 -5.32
N GLN A 79 8.71 -8.24 -5.45
CA GLN A 79 9.19 -6.88 -5.23
C GLN A 79 8.48 -6.26 -4.03
N ALA A 80 9.21 -5.41 -3.30
CA ALA A 80 8.58 -4.48 -2.38
C ALA A 80 7.86 -3.39 -3.18
N GLU A 81 6.78 -2.86 -2.64
CA GLU A 81 6.03 -1.75 -3.22
C GLU A 81 5.84 -0.70 -2.12
N PRO A 82 6.77 0.25 -2.01
CA PRO A 82 6.74 1.31 -1.01
C PRO A 82 5.53 2.22 -1.23
N GLU A 83 4.63 2.28 -0.24
CA GLU A 83 3.42 3.11 -0.30
C GLU A 83 3.19 3.89 1.00
N VAL A 84 2.26 4.84 0.91
CA VAL A 84 1.55 5.36 2.09
C VAL A 84 0.30 4.50 2.32
N THR A 85 0.02 4.17 3.58
CA THR A 85 -1.29 3.65 3.99
C THR A 85 -2.05 4.66 4.82
N LEU A 86 -3.38 4.59 4.76
CA LEU A 86 -4.33 5.33 5.57
C LEU A 86 -5.08 4.37 6.49
N ILE A 87 -5.19 4.74 7.77
CA ILE A 87 -6.15 4.13 8.70
C ILE A 87 -7.43 4.93 8.64
N CYS A 88 -8.51 4.28 8.20
CA CYS A 88 -9.78 4.95 7.91
C CYS A 88 -10.90 4.46 8.82
N ASN A 89 -11.78 5.37 9.21
CA ASN A 89 -13.13 5.04 9.65
C ASN A 89 -14.08 5.03 8.44
N LEU A 90 -14.99 4.07 8.41
CA LEU A 90 -15.99 3.91 7.36
C LEU A 90 -17.39 4.16 7.93
N GLU A 91 -18.15 5.03 7.27
CA GLU A 91 -19.52 5.37 7.64
C GLU A 91 -20.48 4.88 6.55
N TYR A 92 -21.56 4.21 6.97
CA TYR A 92 -22.54 3.61 6.07
C TYR A 92 -23.93 4.18 6.32
N SER A 93 -24.72 4.27 5.26
CA SER A 93 -26.16 4.58 5.31
C SER A 93 -26.92 3.57 4.47
N SER A 94 -27.89 2.88 5.07
CA SER A 94 -28.66 1.81 4.40
C SER A 94 -27.76 0.79 3.69
N ASP A 95 -26.72 0.34 4.41
CA ASP A 95 -25.68 -0.60 3.93
C ASP A 95 -24.81 -0.12 2.76
N LYS A 96 -24.90 1.16 2.36
CA LYS A 96 -24.02 1.77 1.36
C LYS A 96 -22.95 2.62 2.02
N LEU A 97 -21.71 2.51 1.54
CA LEU A 97 -20.62 3.35 2.01
C LEU A 97 -20.91 4.81 1.67
N LEU A 98 -20.97 5.66 2.69
CA LEU A 98 -21.25 7.08 2.57
C LEU A 98 -19.97 7.90 2.64
N LYS A 99 -19.05 7.54 3.54
CA LYS A 99 -17.86 8.34 3.82
C LYS A 99 -16.71 7.47 4.31
N ILE A 100 -15.51 7.81 3.86
CA ILE A 100 -14.24 7.30 4.34
C ILE A 100 -13.53 8.45 5.05
N THR A 101 -13.19 8.32 6.33
CA THR A 101 -12.48 9.36 7.07
C THR A 101 -11.09 8.85 7.46
N PRO A 102 -10.02 9.29 6.76
CA PRO A 102 -8.64 9.01 7.17
C PRO A 102 -8.34 9.62 8.54
N THR A 103 -7.73 8.83 9.42
CA THR A 103 -7.39 9.22 10.81
C THR A 103 -5.90 9.21 11.08
N HIS A 104 -5.18 8.30 10.43
CA HIS A 104 -3.73 8.18 10.53
C HIS A 104 -3.16 7.79 9.16
N PHE A 105 -1.88 8.08 8.95
CA PHE A 105 -1.12 7.58 7.82
C PHE A 105 0.20 6.97 8.29
N GLY A 106 0.84 6.17 7.44
CA GLY A 106 2.11 5.56 7.75
C GLY A 106 2.76 4.86 6.56
N ALA A 107 4.01 4.47 6.76
CA ALA A 107 4.78 3.70 5.81
C ALA A 107 4.17 2.30 5.64
N TYR A 108 4.03 1.90 4.39
CA TYR A 108 3.41 0.65 3.99
C TYR A 108 4.23 -0.03 2.89
N ASN A 109 4.13 -1.35 2.84
CA ASN A 109 4.77 -2.13 1.78
C ASN A 109 3.74 -3.09 1.19
N ASP A 110 3.29 -2.78 -0.03
CA ASP A 110 2.32 -3.58 -0.77
C ASP A 110 2.99 -4.70 -1.56
N CYS A 111 3.92 -5.46 -0.95
CA CYS A 111 4.74 -6.41 -1.70
C CYS A 111 3.91 -7.28 -2.65
N SER A 112 4.53 -7.56 -3.79
CA SER A 112 3.85 -8.11 -4.94
C SER A 112 4.66 -9.20 -5.61
N ILE A 113 3.98 -10.30 -5.93
CA ILE A 113 4.50 -11.35 -6.79
C ILE A 113 4.45 -10.88 -8.25
N ARG A 114 5.61 -10.86 -8.92
CA ARG A 114 5.75 -10.49 -10.33
C ARG A 114 5.54 -11.71 -11.21
N VAL A 115 4.28 -11.95 -11.57
CA VAL A 115 3.86 -13.01 -12.49
C VAL A 115 2.88 -12.47 -13.52
N ALA A 116 2.97 -12.97 -14.74
CA ALA A 116 1.98 -12.70 -15.79
C ALA A 116 0.75 -13.60 -15.63
N GLY A 117 -0.40 -13.15 -16.13
CA GLY A 117 -1.62 -13.96 -16.25
C GLY A 117 -2.38 -14.20 -14.94
N ALA A 118 -2.10 -13.42 -13.89
CA ALA A 118 -2.95 -13.40 -12.70
C ALA A 118 -4.36 -12.93 -13.09
N SER A 119 -5.41 -13.62 -12.62
CA SER A 119 -6.78 -13.26 -12.96
C SER A 119 -7.22 -12.00 -12.22
N LYS A 120 -6.77 -11.82 -10.97
CA LYS A 120 -7.02 -10.64 -10.15
C LYS A 120 -5.72 -10.04 -9.68
N ILE A 121 -5.67 -8.71 -9.51
CA ILE A 121 -4.49 -8.08 -8.93
C ILE A 121 -4.24 -8.62 -7.53
N SER A 122 -5.28 -8.87 -6.72
CA SER A 122 -5.17 -9.37 -5.35
C SER A 122 -4.42 -10.71 -5.24
N ASP A 123 -4.41 -11.52 -6.31
CA ASP A 123 -3.65 -12.78 -6.40
C ASP A 123 -2.13 -12.57 -6.27
N LYS A 124 -1.65 -11.41 -6.72
CA LYS A 124 -0.24 -11.01 -6.63
C LYS A 124 0.09 -10.41 -5.27
N LYS A 125 -0.93 -9.95 -4.54
CA LYS A 125 -0.80 -9.07 -3.37
C LYS A 125 -0.83 -9.84 -2.05
N ASN A 126 -1.63 -10.89 -1.92
CA ASN A 126 -1.70 -11.67 -0.67
C ASN A 126 -1.44 -13.15 -0.93
N TRP A 127 -0.24 -13.62 -0.53
CA TRP A 127 0.13 -15.04 -0.53
C TRP A 127 0.20 -15.64 0.89
N GLY A 128 -0.35 -14.93 1.88
CA GLY A 128 -0.45 -15.39 3.26
C GLY A 128 0.16 -14.43 4.28
N LYS A 129 0.43 -14.95 5.47
CA LYS A 129 0.96 -14.17 6.60
C LYS A 129 2.29 -13.52 6.22
N ASN A 130 2.48 -12.27 6.64
CA ASN A 130 3.69 -11.48 6.39
C ASN A 130 3.99 -11.26 4.89
N SER A 131 2.97 -11.28 4.03
CA SER A 131 3.10 -10.89 2.63
C SER A 131 3.12 -9.38 2.44
N LYS A 132 2.66 -8.61 3.42
CA LYS A 132 2.58 -7.13 3.35
C LYS A 132 3.11 -6.47 4.61
N GLY A 133 3.40 -5.18 4.51
CA GLY A 133 4.03 -4.43 5.59
C GLY A 133 3.25 -3.20 6.04
N ILE A 134 3.21 -2.95 7.35
CA ILE A 134 2.70 -1.70 7.92
C ILE A 134 3.57 -1.24 9.11
N SER A 135 3.92 0.04 9.14
CA SER A 135 4.64 0.66 10.25
C SER A 135 3.87 0.55 11.57
N GLU A 136 4.57 0.32 12.69
CA GLU A 136 3.97 0.44 14.03
C GLU A 136 3.82 1.90 14.44
N ASN A 137 4.65 2.78 13.89
CA ASN A 137 4.64 4.22 14.16
C ASN A 137 3.79 4.93 13.11
N LEU A 138 2.49 5.05 13.38
CA LEU A 138 1.56 5.77 12.52
C LEU A 138 1.42 7.22 12.99
N ILE A 139 1.23 8.13 12.05
CA ILE A 139 1.11 9.57 12.30
C ILE A 139 -0.36 9.96 12.21
N GLN A 140 -0.85 10.68 13.21
CA GLN A 140 -2.22 11.16 13.24
C GLN A 140 -2.44 12.24 12.17
N ILE A 141 -3.54 12.14 11.44
CA ILE A 141 -3.99 13.17 10.49
C ILE A 141 -4.76 14.24 11.27
N ASP A 142 -4.33 15.49 11.13
CA ASP A 142 -5.04 16.66 11.66
C ASP A 142 -6.16 17.12 10.72
N LYS A 143 -5.86 17.17 9.42
CA LYS A 143 -6.75 17.54 8.34
C LYS A 143 -6.32 16.80 7.06
N PHE A 144 -7.27 16.12 6.41
CA PHE A 144 -7.01 15.41 5.15
C PHE A 144 -7.29 16.32 3.94
N SER A 145 -6.52 17.41 3.84
CA SER A 145 -6.59 18.41 2.77
C SER A 145 -5.28 19.18 2.68
N ASP A 146 -5.17 20.09 1.71
CA ASP A 146 -4.11 21.10 1.66
C ASP A 146 -3.97 21.85 3.00
N GLY A 147 -2.70 22.09 3.39
CA GLY A 147 -2.31 22.69 4.65
C GLY A 147 -2.31 21.75 5.85
N GLY A 148 -2.68 20.47 5.68
CA GLY A 148 -2.62 19.45 6.72
C GLY A 148 -1.21 18.87 6.93
N ILE A 149 -1.05 18.05 7.97
CA ILE A 149 0.22 17.46 8.39
C ILE A 149 0.95 16.70 7.26
N MET A 150 0.21 16.06 6.36
CA MET A 150 0.76 15.23 5.27
C MET A 150 1.50 16.06 4.21
N ASP A 151 1.24 17.37 4.11
CA ASP A 151 1.98 18.28 3.21
C ASP A 151 3.47 18.38 3.55
N ASN A 152 3.82 18.04 4.78
CA ASN A 152 5.19 18.12 5.29
C ASN A 152 5.95 16.81 5.12
N TYR A 153 5.37 15.79 4.49
CA TYR A 153 5.99 14.46 4.41
C TYR A 153 6.45 14.12 3.00
N SER A 154 7.57 13.42 2.94
CA SER A 154 8.05 12.68 1.78
C SER A 154 8.11 11.19 2.10
N ILE A 155 8.08 10.37 1.05
CA ILE A 155 8.33 8.93 1.10
C ILE A 155 9.63 8.63 0.38
N CYS A 156 10.45 7.75 0.96
CA CYS A 156 11.58 7.12 0.30
C CYS A 156 11.69 5.65 0.74
N SER A 157 12.46 4.85 0.01
CA SER A 157 12.68 3.45 0.40
C SER A 157 14.02 2.92 -0.04
N PHE A 158 14.48 1.90 0.70
CA PHE A 158 15.78 1.31 0.53
C PHE A 158 15.71 -0.21 0.68
N LEU A 159 16.60 -0.89 -0.03
CA LEU A 159 16.89 -2.30 0.15
C LEU A 159 18.32 -2.42 0.67
N LYS A 160 18.51 -3.11 1.79
CA LYS A 160 19.82 -3.46 2.28
C LYS A 160 20.09 -4.94 2.02
N ARG A 161 21.17 -5.22 1.31
CA ARG A 161 21.63 -6.57 0.97
C ARG A 161 23.13 -6.66 1.23
N ASP A 162 23.56 -7.71 1.93
CA ASP A 162 24.97 -7.95 2.25
C ASP A 162 25.68 -6.75 2.92
N GLY A 163 24.94 -5.98 3.72
CA GLY A 163 25.44 -4.79 4.41
C GLY A 163 25.36 -3.50 3.62
N GLU A 164 25.12 -3.54 2.31
CA GLU A 164 25.02 -2.37 1.44
C GLU A 164 23.59 -1.87 1.33
N LEU A 165 23.39 -0.55 1.48
CA LEU A 165 22.08 0.11 1.38
C LEU A 165 21.90 0.74 0.00
N HIS A 166 20.88 0.32 -0.72
CA HIS A 166 20.53 0.80 -2.06
C HIS A 166 19.19 1.50 -2.05
N ALA A 167 19.07 2.66 -2.71
CA ALA A 167 17.78 3.31 -2.92
C ALA A 167 16.90 2.41 -3.81
N TYR A 168 15.68 2.12 -3.35
CA TYR A 168 14.79 1.14 -4.00
C TYR A 168 13.60 1.83 -4.69
N GLY A 169 12.92 2.72 -3.98
CA GLY A 169 11.92 3.65 -4.51
C GLY A 169 12.44 5.08 -4.48
N GLU A 170 11.85 5.93 -5.31
CA GLU A 170 12.20 7.35 -5.37
C GLU A 170 11.91 8.08 -4.04
N ASP A 171 12.63 9.17 -3.79
CA ASP A 171 12.34 10.13 -2.72
C ASP A 171 11.41 11.22 -3.27
N VAL A 172 10.15 11.21 -2.84
CA VAL A 172 9.11 12.10 -3.38
C VAL A 172 8.21 12.64 -2.27
N GLU A 173 7.77 13.90 -2.43
CA GLU A 173 6.74 14.47 -1.56
C GLU A 173 5.42 13.72 -1.72
N LEU A 174 4.65 13.57 -0.64
CA LEU A 174 3.35 12.88 -0.69
C LEU A 174 2.34 13.59 -1.62
N LYS A 175 2.51 14.89 -1.85
CA LYS A 175 1.68 15.61 -2.84
C LYS A 175 1.97 15.22 -4.28
N GLY A 176 2.95 14.36 -4.54
CA GLY A 176 3.23 13.78 -5.86
C GLY A 176 2.25 12.70 -6.30
N TYR A 177 1.37 12.20 -5.42
CA TYR A 177 0.29 11.26 -5.80
C TYR A 177 -0.72 11.92 -6.75
N SER A 178 -1.19 11.17 -7.74
CA SER A 178 -2.08 11.68 -8.78
C SER A 178 -3.44 12.13 -8.23
N TYR A 179 -4.05 11.29 -7.40
CA TYR A 179 -5.23 11.61 -6.62
C TYR A 179 -4.83 11.65 -5.14
N PHE A 180 -5.12 12.76 -4.49
CA PHE A 180 -4.81 12.98 -3.09
C PHE A 180 -5.94 13.75 -2.39
N TYR A 181 -5.95 13.71 -1.06
CA TYR A 181 -6.94 14.38 -0.21
C TYR A 181 -8.41 14.17 -0.64
N GLU A 182 -9.22 15.22 -0.72
CA GLU A 182 -10.65 15.15 -1.04
C GLU A 182 -10.90 14.45 -2.38
N LYS A 183 -10.07 14.72 -3.39
CA LYS A 183 -10.17 14.07 -4.70
C LYS A 183 -10.02 12.55 -4.59
N LEU A 184 -9.05 12.08 -3.80
CA LEU A 184 -8.87 10.64 -3.54
C LEU A 184 -10.02 10.07 -2.70
N GLN A 185 -10.46 10.81 -1.68
CA GLN A 185 -11.53 10.37 -0.79
C GLN A 185 -12.86 10.16 -1.53
N GLU A 186 -13.26 11.14 -2.35
CA GLU A 186 -14.45 11.05 -3.20
C GLU A 186 -14.33 9.92 -4.22
N TRP A 187 -13.15 9.79 -4.84
CA TRP A 187 -12.88 8.70 -5.76
C TRP A 187 -13.00 7.32 -5.08
N MET A 188 -12.43 7.12 -3.90
CA MET A 188 -12.50 5.83 -3.18
C MET A 188 -13.95 5.45 -2.84
N VAL A 189 -14.77 6.41 -2.37
CA VAL A 189 -16.20 6.17 -2.09
C VAL A 189 -16.93 5.76 -3.36
N ASN A 190 -16.72 6.51 -4.45
CA ASN A 190 -17.32 6.18 -5.74
C ASN A 190 -16.88 4.79 -6.20
N GLN A 191 -15.57 4.52 -6.26
CA GLN A 191 -15.05 3.24 -6.74
C GLN A 191 -15.57 2.06 -5.95
N ILE A 192 -15.59 2.12 -4.61
CA ILE A 192 -16.13 1.02 -3.81
C ILE A 192 -17.58 0.70 -4.21
N SER A 193 -18.39 1.73 -4.47
CA SER A 193 -19.82 1.55 -4.81
C SER A 193 -20.09 1.17 -6.26
N THR A 194 -19.21 1.55 -7.20
CA THR A 194 -19.47 1.39 -8.64
C THR A 194 -18.63 0.30 -9.29
N GLN A 195 -17.45 -0.04 -8.74
CA GLN A 195 -16.54 -1.02 -9.32
C GLN A 195 -17.21 -2.40 -9.39
N LYS A 196 -17.07 -3.05 -10.54
CA LYS A 196 -17.61 -4.39 -10.81
C LYS A 196 -16.48 -5.39 -10.96
N ASP A 197 -16.85 -6.67 -10.94
CA ASP A 197 -15.96 -7.74 -11.37
C ASP A 197 -15.62 -7.55 -12.85
N PHE A 198 -14.42 -7.03 -13.13
CA PHE A 198 -13.95 -6.79 -14.49
C PHE A 198 -12.42 -6.76 -14.55
N GLY A 199 -11.86 -7.55 -15.47
CA GLY A 199 -10.40 -7.70 -15.60
C GLY A 199 -9.74 -8.03 -14.24
N PRO A 200 -8.74 -7.24 -13.79
CA PRO A 200 -8.01 -7.49 -12.56
C PRO A 200 -8.77 -7.12 -11.29
N LEU A 201 -9.98 -6.53 -11.40
CA LEU A 201 -10.72 -5.91 -10.29
C LEU A 201 -11.85 -6.79 -9.75
N GLU A 202 -12.09 -6.74 -8.45
CA GLU A 202 -13.19 -7.40 -7.74
C GLU A 202 -14.40 -6.47 -7.48
N PRO A 203 -15.61 -7.02 -7.27
CA PRO A 203 -16.79 -6.22 -6.90
C PRO A 203 -16.76 -5.87 -5.41
N LEU A 204 -16.13 -4.74 -5.06
CA LEU A 204 -15.84 -4.38 -3.67
C LEU A 204 -17.08 -4.21 -2.78
N ASP A 205 -18.13 -3.56 -3.27
CA ASP A 205 -19.39 -3.37 -2.52
C ASP A 205 -19.96 -4.70 -2.01
N GLU A 206 -19.98 -5.72 -2.88
CA GLU A 206 -20.50 -7.05 -2.55
C GLU A 206 -19.63 -7.75 -1.48
N TYR A 207 -18.31 -7.63 -1.59
CA TYR A 207 -17.38 -8.23 -0.63
C TYR A 207 -17.46 -7.55 0.74
N ILE A 208 -17.55 -6.22 0.75
CA ILE A 208 -17.66 -5.39 1.97
C ILE A 208 -18.98 -5.64 2.67
N SER A 209 -20.09 -5.70 1.93
CA SER A 209 -21.42 -6.03 2.46
C SER A 209 -21.46 -7.43 3.06
N THR A 210 -20.85 -8.42 2.39
CA THR A 210 -20.71 -9.78 2.92
C THR A 210 -19.87 -9.81 4.21
N CYS A 211 -18.86 -8.94 4.31
CA CYS A 211 -18.09 -8.71 5.52
C CYS A 211 -18.85 -7.98 6.64
N LYS A 212 -20.15 -7.70 6.46
CA LYS A 212 -21.01 -6.97 7.39
C LYS A 212 -20.56 -5.51 7.59
N ASN A 213 -20.16 -4.85 6.50
CA ASN A 213 -19.84 -3.43 6.47
C ASN A 213 -18.87 -3.00 7.58
N PRO A 214 -17.60 -3.48 7.57
CA PRO A 214 -16.62 -3.12 8.59
C PRO A 214 -16.48 -1.61 8.74
N THR A 215 -16.49 -1.10 9.97
CA THR A 215 -16.43 0.36 10.22
C THR A 215 -15.00 0.91 10.19
N LYS A 216 -14.00 0.06 9.93
CA LYS A 216 -12.58 0.44 9.87
C LYS A 216 -11.88 -0.24 8.71
N ALA A 217 -10.97 0.49 8.08
CA ALA A 217 -10.15 -0.02 6.99
C ALA A 217 -8.69 0.44 7.07
N ILE A 218 -7.82 -0.36 6.49
CA ILE A 218 -6.47 0.00 6.07
C ILE A 218 -6.52 0.13 4.56
N ILE A 219 -6.17 1.30 4.04
CA ILE A 219 -6.18 1.56 2.60
C ILE A 219 -4.76 1.99 2.18
N SER A 220 -4.08 1.18 1.37
CA SER A 220 -2.81 1.58 0.76
C SER A 220 -3.11 2.36 -0.53
N ILE A 221 -2.47 3.52 -0.70
CA ILE A 221 -2.88 4.51 -1.72
C ILE A 221 -2.07 4.43 -3.01
N GLY A 222 -1.30 3.35 -3.20
CA GLY A 222 -0.50 3.10 -4.39
C GLY A 222 1.00 3.31 -4.17
N ALA A 223 1.81 2.54 -4.87
CA ALA A 223 3.25 2.59 -4.75
C ALA A 223 3.88 3.73 -5.54
N THR A 224 4.95 4.29 -4.99
CA THR A 224 5.79 5.25 -5.72
C THR A 224 6.64 4.57 -6.78
N ARG A 225 7.23 5.34 -7.68
CA ARG A 225 8.14 4.80 -8.69
C ARG A 225 9.36 4.14 -8.07
N TYR A 226 9.88 3.14 -8.78
CA TYR A 226 11.16 2.54 -8.46
C TYR A 226 12.32 3.41 -8.94
N THR A 227 13.46 3.30 -8.25
CA THR A 227 14.75 3.62 -8.85
C THR A 227 15.10 2.55 -9.91
N PRO A 228 16.09 2.78 -10.80
CA PRO A 228 16.56 1.74 -11.71
C PRO A 228 17.00 0.45 -10.99
N TYR A 229 17.55 0.59 -9.78
CA TYR A 229 17.91 -0.55 -8.94
C TYR A 229 16.66 -1.29 -8.46
N GLY A 230 15.66 -0.58 -7.94
CA GLY A 230 14.44 -1.22 -7.43
C GLY A 230 13.64 -1.94 -8.52
N GLU A 231 13.55 -1.33 -9.71
CA GLU A 231 12.82 -1.87 -10.85
C GLU A 231 13.39 -3.22 -11.30
N SER A 232 14.72 -3.37 -11.24
CA SER A 232 15.43 -4.58 -11.68
C SER A 232 15.78 -5.56 -10.55
N THR A 233 15.41 -5.27 -9.29
CA THR A 233 15.81 -6.08 -8.13
C THR A 233 14.63 -6.73 -7.42
N PHE A 234 14.68 -8.07 -7.36
CA PHE A 234 13.76 -8.90 -6.59
C PHE A 234 14.31 -9.23 -5.19
N LEU A 235 13.40 -9.42 -4.24
CA LEU A 235 13.69 -9.73 -2.85
C LEU A 235 14.28 -11.14 -2.71
N LYS A 236 15.24 -11.29 -1.80
CA LYS A 236 15.91 -12.53 -1.43
C LYS A 236 15.92 -12.70 0.08
N ASP A 237 16.05 -13.95 0.52
CA ASP A 237 16.26 -14.27 1.93
C ASP A 237 17.42 -13.45 2.50
N GLY A 238 17.21 -12.85 3.67
CA GLY A 238 18.22 -12.03 4.35
C GLY A 238 18.20 -10.54 4.01
N ASP A 239 17.51 -10.10 2.96
CA ASP A 239 17.34 -8.68 2.66
C ASP A 239 16.63 -7.92 3.80
N GLU A 240 16.95 -6.64 3.98
CA GLU A 240 16.17 -5.72 4.80
C GLU A 240 15.54 -4.63 3.91
N VAL A 241 14.21 -4.50 3.93
CA VAL A 241 13.46 -3.47 3.22
C VAL A 241 13.10 -2.36 4.19
N PHE A 242 13.33 -1.11 3.77
CA PHE A 242 12.98 0.10 4.52
C PHE A 242 12.01 0.92 3.69
N VAL A 243 10.83 1.20 4.23
CA VAL A 243 9.92 2.22 3.72
C VAL A 243 9.81 3.32 4.78
N VAL A 244 10.09 4.55 4.40
CA VAL A 244 10.22 5.67 5.33
C VAL A 244 9.34 6.81 4.86
N LEU A 245 8.39 7.21 5.69
CA LEU A 245 7.78 8.54 5.59
C LEU A 245 8.50 9.45 6.56
N TYR A 246 9.00 10.60 6.10
CA TYR A 246 9.71 11.54 6.96
C TYR A 246 9.21 12.97 6.75
N ASN A 247 9.22 13.76 7.81
CA ASN A 247 8.90 15.17 7.77
C ASN A 247 10.00 15.94 7.04
N ASN A 248 9.78 16.28 5.77
CA ASN A 248 10.72 16.94 4.88
C ASN A 248 10.97 18.42 5.21
N ARG A 249 10.22 19.00 6.16
CA ARG A 249 10.49 20.33 6.72
C ARG A 249 11.56 20.31 7.81
N VAL A 250 11.81 19.14 8.39
CA VAL A 250 12.72 18.96 9.53
C VAL A 250 13.94 18.12 9.15
N LEU A 251 13.73 17.08 8.34
CA LEU A 251 14.76 16.12 7.96
C LEU A 251 15.05 16.20 6.45
N SER A 252 16.31 16.00 6.08
CA SER A 252 16.73 15.73 4.71
C SER A 252 16.80 14.23 4.44
N LEU A 253 16.81 13.83 3.16
CA LEU A 253 17.06 12.44 2.76
C LEU A 253 18.38 11.89 3.36
N GLN A 254 19.42 12.72 3.43
CA GLN A 254 20.69 12.33 4.04
C GLN A 254 20.52 11.98 5.52
N ASN A 255 19.72 12.75 6.28
CA ASN A 255 19.44 12.42 7.68
C ASN A 255 18.71 11.09 7.83
N VAL A 256 17.80 10.76 6.91
CA VAL A 256 17.12 9.46 6.88
C VAL A 256 18.11 8.33 6.60
N MET A 257 18.98 8.50 5.60
CA MET A 257 20.01 7.50 5.27
C MET A 257 20.99 7.27 6.42
N ASP A 258 21.41 8.33 7.11
CA ASP A 258 22.28 8.22 8.28
C ASP A 258 21.57 7.53 9.44
N SER A 259 20.29 7.85 9.68
CA SER A 259 19.45 7.17 10.68
C SER A 259 19.33 5.66 10.43
N ILE A 260 19.22 5.25 9.16
CA ILE A 260 19.20 3.82 8.77
C ILE A 260 20.54 3.15 9.05
N LYS A 261 21.66 3.80 8.73
CA LYS A 261 23.02 3.27 8.95
C LYS A 261 23.34 3.11 10.42
N ASP A 262 23.00 4.13 11.22
CA ASP A 262 23.25 4.18 12.66
C ASP A 262 22.20 3.40 13.46
N ASN A 263 21.11 2.96 12.81
CA ASN A 263 19.96 2.31 13.41
C ASN A 263 19.37 3.13 14.58
N ASN A 264 19.29 4.44 14.39
CA ASN A 264 18.79 5.41 15.35
C ASN A 264 17.81 6.36 14.65
N TYR A 265 16.56 6.40 15.10
CA TYR A 265 15.47 7.08 14.39
C TYR A 265 14.75 8.05 15.32
N ASP A 266 14.56 9.29 14.87
CA ASP A 266 13.61 10.20 15.50
C ASP A 266 12.18 9.88 15.06
N LEU A 267 11.53 9.01 15.83
CA LEU A 267 10.16 8.56 15.58
C LEU A 267 9.12 9.68 15.69
N SER A 268 9.47 10.87 16.17
CA SER A 268 8.54 12.02 16.17
C SER A 268 8.37 12.64 14.77
N ASN A 269 9.32 12.41 13.87
CA ASN A 269 9.35 12.97 12.51
C ASN A 269 9.37 11.90 11.41
N ILE A 270 9.28 10.61 11.78
CA ILE A 270 9.40 9.49 10.86
C ILE A 270 8.37 8.41 11.17
N SER A 271 7.62 7.97 10.16
CA SER A 271 7.02 6.63 10.16
C SER A 271 7.95 5.66 9.43
N LEU A 272 8.51 4.69 10.15
CA LEU A 272 9.44 3.70 9.61
C LEU A 272 8.80 2.31 9.57
N LEU A 273 8.80 1.70 8.38
CA LEU A 273 8.58 0.28 8.20
C LEU A 273 9.91 -0.37 7.81
N LYS A 274 10.46 -1.19 8.71
CA LYS A 274 11.68 -1.97 8.49
C LYS A 274 11.33 -3.45 8.54
N GLN A 275 11.45 -4.15 7.41
CA GLN A 275 11.13 -5.57 7.31
C GLN A 275 12.32 -6.40 6.88
N LYS A 276 12.56 -7.52 7.56
CA LYS A 276 13.51 -8.54 7.14
C LYS A 276 12.81 -9.57 6.24
N VAL A 277 13.41 -9.87 5.10
CA VAL A 277 12.93 -10.89 4.16
C VAL A 277 13.38 -12.27 4.65
N LEU A 278 12.42 -13.20 4.75
CA LEU A 278 12.64 -14.58 5.15
C LEU A 278 12.07 -15.53 4.08
N ALA A 279 12.86 -16.50 3.63
CA ALA A 279 12.38 -17.65 2.84
C ALA A 279 11.55 -18.61 3.69
#